data_AF-A0A1W9NWD9-F1
#
_entry.id   AF-A0A1W9NWD9-F1
#
_cell.length_a   1.000
_cell.length_b   1.000
_cell.length_c   1.000
_cell.angle_alpha   90.00
_cell.angle_beta   90.00
_cell.angle_gamma   90.00
#
_symmetry.space_group_name_H-M   'P 1'
#
loop_
_entity.id
_entity.type
_entity.pdbx_description
1 polymer ?
#
loop_
_entity_poly.entity_id
_entity_poly.type
_entity_poly.pdbx_seq_one_letter_code
_entity_poly.pdbx_strand_id
1 'polypeptide(L)'
;MGHIIGVWIAAGLTLMIFSFLYKDNPFYKFAEHVYVGVSAAYATFYTWDYFLMPKLVHPLIQHHWFVIIPGLFGAMMLTRWFRNIAWVSRWPIAVSVGVGSGLAVVQSLQGYLIPQLKSTLLPVVGPSLVFNNPITNLWHHPLNNLIIIVGTITTIVYFYFSKEHKGFIGGTAFPFSIHSHIN
;
A
#
# COMPACT_ATOMS: atom_id res chain seq x y z
N MET A 1 0.17 13.61 -36.38
CA MET A 1 1.52 13.09 -36.68
C MET A 1 2.26 12.54 -35.45
N GLY A 2 2.23 13.20 -34.29
CA GLY A 2 2.92 12.72 -33.07
C GLY A 2 2.46 11.34 -32.55
N HIS A 3 1.17 11.01 -32.67
CA HIS A 3 0.64 9.72 -32.22
C HIS A 3 1.24 8.52 -32.98
N ILE A 4 1.42 8.65 -34.29
CA ILE A 4 1.95 7.55 -35.14
C ILE A 4 3.40 7.28 -34.77
N ILE A 5 4.20 8.34 -34.61
CA ILE A 5 5.61 8.25 -34.21
C ILE A 5 5.72 7.63 -32.81
N GLY A 6 4.86 8.04 -31.87
CA GLY A 6 4.80 7.46 -30.53
C GLY A 6 4.46 5.97 -30.51
N VAL A 7 3.52 5.52 -31.35
CA VAL A 7 3.16 4.10 -31.47
C VAL A 7 4.33 3.27 -32.00
N TRP A 8 5.07 3.76 -32.99
CA TRP A 8 6.26 3.07 -33.51
C TRP A 8 7.40 3.00 -32.48
N ILE A 9 7.63 4.08 -31.73
CA ILE A 9 8.61 4.11 -30.64
C ILE A 9 8.20 3.12 -29.53
N ALA A 10 6.91 3.11 -29.14
CA ALA A 10 6.39 2.19 -28.14
C ALA A 10 6.54 0.73 -28.58
N ALA A 11 6.15 0.40 -29.82
CA ALA A 11 6.31 -0.94 -30.38
C ALA A 11 7.78 -1.37 -30.43
N GLY A 12 8.69 -0.46 -30.83
CA GLY A 12 10.13 -0.69 -30.83
C GLY A 12 10.68 -0.98 -29.44
N LEU A 13 10.32 -0.19 -28.43
CA LEU A 13 10.70 -0.41 -27.05
C LEU A 13 10.15 -1.73 -26.51
N THR A 14 8.89 -2.08 -26.80
CA THR A 14 8.31 -3.37 -26.41
C THR A 14 9.11 -4.55 -26.97
N LEU A 15 9.52 -4.50 -28.24
CA LEU A 15 10.39 -5.52 -28.83
C LEU A 15 11.78 -5.56 -28.17
N MET A 16 12.36 -4.41 -27.81
CA MET A 16 13.65 -4.35 -27.10
C MET A 16 13.56 -4.98 -25.70
N ILE A 17 12.45 -4.81 -24.97
CA ILE A 17 12.22 -5.49 -23.69
C ILE A 17 12.09 -7.01 -23.91
N PHE A 18 11.33 -7.45 -24.92
CA PHE A 18 11.19 -8.88 -25.22
C PHE A 18 12.49 -9.55 -25.68
N SER A 19 13.47 -8.79 -26.18
CA SER A 19 14.81 -9.31 -26.51
C SER A 19 15.53 -9.94 -25.31
N PHE A 20 15.11 -9.67 -24.07
CA PHE A 20 15.59 -10.35 -22.87
C PHE A 20 15.44 -11.88 -22.96
N LEU A 21 14.37 -12.38 -23.57
CA LEU A 21 14.07 -13.82 -23.63
C LEU A 21 15.08 -14.59 -24.51
N TYR A 22 15.78 -13.91 -25.42
CA TYR A 22 16.69 -14.54 -26.37
C TYR A 22 18.14 -14.59 -25.84
N LYS A 23 18.62 -13.51 -25.20
CA LYS A 23 19.93 -13.37 -24.53
C LYS A 23 20.08 -11.93 -23.98
N ASP A 24 20.99 -11.70 -23.03
CA ASP A 24 21.43 -10.34 -22.62
C ASP A 24 22.05 -9.55 -23.80
N ASN A 25 21.22 -8.89 -24.59
CA ASN A 25 21.60 -8.11 -25.77
C ASN A 25 21.72 -6.61 -25.41
N PRO A 26 22.71 -5.84 -25.93
CA PRO A 26 22.80 -4.39 -25.76
C PRO A 26 21.47 -3.61 -25.89
N PHE A 27 20.58 -4.05 -26.79
CA PHE A 27 19.26 -3.42 -26.98
C PHE A 27 18.36 -3.50 -25.73
N TYR A 28 18.39 -4.62 -25.01
CA TYR A 28 17.64 -4.78 -23.77
C TYR A 28 18.18 -3.85 -22.68
N LYS A 29 19.51 -3.83 -22.49
CA LYS A 29 20.16 -2.95 -21.50
C LYS A 29 19.89 -1.46 -21.76
N PHE A 30 19.87 -1.06 -23.03
CA PHE A 30 19.48 0.30 -23.42
C PHE A 30 18.03 0.61 -23.01
N ALA A 31 17.09 -0.28 -23.34
CA ALA A 31 15.69 -0.06 -23.00
C ALA A 31 15.46 -0.03 -21.47
N GLU A 32 16.19 -0.84 -20.72
CA GLU A 32 16.19 -0.80 -19.25
C GLU A 32 16.69 0.54 -18.71
N HIS A 33 17.80 1.08 -19.23
CA HIS A 33 18.34 2.37 -18.79
C HIS A 33 17.41 3.53 -19.17
N VAL A 34 16.80 3.49 -20.35
CA VAL A 34 15.77 4.46 -20.76
C VAL A 34 14.57 4.39 -19.82
N TYR A 35 14.08 3.19 -19.51
CA TYR A 35 12.95 2.99 -18.62
C TYR A 35 13.21 3.53 -17.20
N VAL A 36 14.36 3.17 -16.61
CA VAL A 36 14.75 3.65 -15.28
C VAL A 36 15.02 5.16 -15.30
N GLY A 37 15.60 5.70 -16.37
CA GLY A 37 15.82 7.14 -16.54
C GLY A 37 14.52 7.94 -16.65
N VAL A 38 13.56 7.49 -17.46
CA VAL A 38 12.26 8.15 -17.64
C VAL A 38 11.44 8.09 -16.35
N SER A 39 11.43 6.95 -15.65
CA SER A 39 10.75 6.81 -14.36
C SER A 39 11.35 7.72 -13.29
N ALA A 40 12.68 7.84 -13.22
CA ALA A 40 13.35 8.77 -12.33
C ALA A 40 13.01 10.23 -12.66
N ALA A 41 13.04 10.61 -13.94
CA ALA A 41 12.70 11.96 -14.39
C ALA A 41 11.24 12.32 -14.04
N TYR A 42 10.29 11.43 -14.35
CA TYR A 42 8.89 11.61 -14.01
C TYR A 42 8.70 11.77 -12.49
N ALA A 43 9.35 10.92 -11.69
CA ALA A 43 9.28 11.02 -10.24
C ALA A 43 9.83 12.37 -9.72
N THR A 44 10.91 12.89 -10.30
CA THR A 44 11.46 14.21 -9.93
C THR A 44 10.48 15.34 -10.25
N PHE A 45 9.91 15.39 -11.46
CA PHE A 45 8.94 16.43 -11.81
C PHE A 45 7.67 16.34 -10.95
N TYR A 46 7.16 15.13 -10.77
CA TYR A 46 6.00 14.88 -9.92
C TYR A 46 6.23 15.35 -8.47
N THR A 47 7.39 15.03 -7.89
CA THR A 47 7.74 15.49 -6.53
C THR A 47 7.95 16.99 -6.46
N TRP A 48 8.48 17.63 -7.50
CA TRP A 48 8.65 19.07 -7.56
C TRP A 48 7.30 19.82 -7.57
N ASP A 49 6.42 19.47 -8.52
CA ASP A 49 5.18 20.21 -8.77
C ASP A 49 4.08 19.90 -7.75
N TYR A 50 3.95 18.63 -7.34
CA TYR A 50 2.85 18.22 -6.45
C TYR A 50 3.20 18.31 -4.96
N PHE A 51 4.49 18.26 -4.60
CA PHE A 51 4.91 18.21 -3.21
C PHE A 51 5.79 19.41 -2.82
N LEU A 52 6.96 19.59 -3.44
CA LEU A 52 7.91 20.62 -3.00
C LEU A 52 7.35 22.03 -3.14
N MET A 53 6.85 22.40 -4.32
CA MET A 53 6.38 23.76 -4.57
C MET A 53 5.16 24.15 -3.70
N PRO A 54 4.05 23.36 -3.69
CA PRO A 54 2.86 23.73 -2.95
C PRO A 54 2.92 23.42 -1.45
N LYS A 55 3.69 22.43 -1.00
CA LYS A 55 3.72 22.02 0.43
C LYS A 55 4.90 22.57 1.19
N LEU A 56 5.98 22.98 0.52
CA LEU A 56 7.16 23.55 1.16
C LEU A 56 7.34 25.02 0.79
N VAL A 57 7.49 25.33 -0.50
CA VAL A 57 7.91 26.68 -0.94
C VAL A 57 6.81 27.73 -0.73
N HIS A 58 5.58 27.48 -1.20
CA HIS A 58 4.49 28.46 -1.05
C HIS A 58 4.15 28.78 0.43
N PRO A 59 4.04 27.81 1.35
CA PRO A 59 3.77 28.11 2.76
C PRO A 59 4.93 28.84 3.46
N LEU A 60 6.18 28.58 3.06
CA LEU A 60 7.35 29.29 3.59
C LEU A 60 7.31 30.77 3.23
N ILE A 61 6.92 31.10 2.00
CA ILE A 61 6.75 32.49 1.54
C ILE A 61 5.59 33.18 2.28
N GLN A 62 4.55 32.42 2.64
CA GLN A 62 3.39 32.87 3.42
C GLN A 62 3.65 32.92 4.94
N HIS A 63 4.90 32.91 5.39
CA HIS A 63 5.32 33.02 6.79
C HIS A 63 4.76 31.93 7.73
N HIS A 64 4.35 30.77 7.18
CA HIS A 64 3.88 29.65 7.99
C HIS A 64 5.08 28.83 8.51
N TRP A 65 5.65 29.26 9.64
CA TRP A 65 6.85 28.65 10.24
C TRP A 65 6.71 27.19 10.66
N PHE A 66 5.50 26.65 10.79
CA PHE A 66 5.30 25.23 11.07
C PHE A 66 5.80 24.30 9.95
N VAL A 67 5.94 24.82 8.72
CA VAL A 67 6.39 24.04 7.55
C VAL A 67 7.92 23.78 7.56
N ILE A 68 8.65 24.44 8.46
CA ILE A 68 10.08 24.20 8.68
C ILE A 68 10.33 22.77 9.17
N ILE A 69 9.41 22.19 9.96
CA ILE A 69 9.54 20.81 10.46
C ILE A 69 9.55 19.80 9.29
N PRO A 70 8.54 19.74 8.40
CA PRO A 70 8.60 18.89 7.20
C PRO A 70 9.80 19.21 6.29
N GLY A 71 10.18 20.48 6.17
CA GLY A 71 11.38 20.89 5.43
C GLY A 71 12.66 20.29 5.99
N LEU A 72 12.80 20.28 7.32
CA LEU A 72 13.92 19.66 8.01
C LEU A 72 13.93 18.14 7.79
N PHE A 73 12.79 17.46 7.90
CA PHE A 73 12.67 16.04 7.60
C PHE A 73 13.03 15.72 6.13
N GLY A 74 12.62 16.57 5.18
CA GLY A 74 13.01 16.46 3.78
C GLY A 74 14.51 16.65 3.56
N ALA A 75 15.11 17.66 4.19
CA ALA A 75 16.56 17.89 4.14
C ALA A 75 17.34 16.73 4.77
N MET A 76 16.84 16.15 5.87
CA MET A 76 17.41 14.95 6.48
C MET A 76 17.40 13.75 5.53
N MET A 77 16.39 13.60 4.67
CA MET A 77 16.38 12.54 3.65
C MET A 77 17.46 12.73 2.57
N LEU A 78 17.80 13.97 2.20
CA LEU A 78 18.86 14.26 1.22
C LEU A 78 20.24 13.83 1.72
N THR A 79 20.46 13.76 3.04
CA THR A 79 21.73 13.27 3.63
C THR A 79 22.06 11.82 3.28
N ARG A 80 21.09 11.06 2.73
CA ARG A 80 21.29 9.68 2.27
C ARG A 80 22.36 9.56 1.17
N TRP A 81 22.63 10.62 0.40
CA TRP A 81 23.71 10.63 -0.59
C TRP A 81 25.11 10.51 0.05
N PHE A 82 25.24 10.95 1.31
CA PHE A 82 26.51 10.91 2.04
C PHE A 82 26.53 9.73 3.01
N ARG A 83 27.40 8.75 2.74
CA ARG A 83 27.49 7.48 3.51
C ARG A 83 27.77 7.69 5.01
N ASN A 84 28.40 8.80 5.40
CA ASN A 84 28.76 9.10 6.79
C ASN A 84 27.61 9.67 7.64
N ILE A 85 26.60 10.31 7.03
CA ILE A 85 25.49 10.98 7.75
C ILE A 85 24.14 10.27 7.47
N ALA A 86 24.15 9.21 6.68
CA ALA A 86 22.96 8.43 6.30
C ALA A 86 22.13 7.90 7.48
N TRP A 87 22.68 7.83 8.70
CA TRP A 87 21.91 7.49 9.91
C TRP A 87 20.79 8.49 10.19
N VAL A 88 20.98 9.77 9.87
CA VAL A 88 19.99 10.83 10.09
C VAL A 88 18.73 10.61 9.25
N SER A 89 18.85 10.00 8.07
CA SER A 89 17.71 9.63 7.22
C SER A 89 16.80 8.55 7.82
N ARG A 90 17.22 7.82 8.87
CA ARG A 90 16.40 6.77 9.51
C ARG A 90 15.20 7.34 10.27
N TRP A 91 15.32 8.56 10.80
CA TRP A 91 14.24 9.25 11.51
C TRP A 91 13.04 9.57 10.59
N PRO A 92 13.23 10.26 9.44
CA PRO A 92 12.15 10.44 8.46
C PRO A 92 11.49 9.12 8.03
N ILE A 93 12.30 8.08 7.78
CA ILE A 93 11.77 6.78 7.33
C ILE A 93 10.89 6.14 8.41
N ALA A 94 11.32 6.16 9.67
CA ALA A 94 10.52 5.65 10.79
C ALA A 94 9.19 6.39 10.93
N VAL A 95 9.21 7.72 10.78
CA VAL A 95 7.99 8.54 10.79
C VAL A 95 7.09 8.19 9.60
N SER A 96 7.62 8.07 8.39
CA SER A 96 6.83 7.69 7.20
C SER A 96 6.18 6.31 7.36
N VAL A 97 6.91 5.33 7.90
CA VAL A 97 6.37 3.98 8.17
C VAL A 97 5.31 4.03 9.27
N GLY A 98 5.52 4.80 10.34
CA GLY A 98 4.53 4.98 11.41
C GLY A 98 3.25 5.64 10.93
N VAL A 99 3.35 6.68 10.09
CA VAL A 99 2.18 7.31 9.46
C VAL A 99 1.49 6.33 8.51
N GLY A 100 2.24 5.60 7.68
CA GLY A 100 1.70 4.62 6.75
C GLY A 100 0.94 3.49 7.46
N SER A 101 1.52 2.93 8.53
CA SER A 101 0.85 1.87 9.31
C SER A 101 -0.35 2.40 10.09
N GLY A 102 -0.25 3.59 10.68
CA GLY A 102 -1.36 4.25 11.37
C GLY A 102 -2.55 4.50 10.43
N LEU A 103 -2.29 5.06 9.25
CA LEU A 103 -3.32 5.26 8.22
C LEU A 103 -3.90 3.93 7.75
N ALA A 104 -3.07 2.90 7.50
CA ALA A 104 -3.53 1.59 7.09
C ALA A 104 -4.46 0.93 8.13
N VAL A 105 -4.12 1.04 9.42
CA VAL A 105 -4.97 0.54 10.52
C VAL A 105 -6.30 1.28 10.55
N VAL A 106 -6.29 2.62 10.51
CA VAL A 106 -7.52 3.43 10.53
C VAL A 106 -8.38 3.15 9.30
N GLN A 107 -7.77 3.04 8.11
CA GLN A 107 -8.47 2.67 6.88
C GLN A 107 -9.08 1.28 6.97
N SER A 108 -8.39 0.32 7.59
CA SER A 108 -8.92 -1.03 7.77
C SER A 108 -10.12 -1.03 8.72
N LEU A 109 -10.05 -0.25 9.79
CA LEU A 109 -11.13 -0.09 10.74
C LEU A 109 -12.34 0.64 10.14
N GLN A 110 -12.12 1.78 9.49
CA GLN A 110 -13.21 2.61 8.95
C GLN A 110 -13.75 2.09 7.62
N GLY A 111 -12.89 1.50 6.79
CA GLY A 111 -13.24 1.03 5.45
C GLY A 111 -13.85 -0.36 5.42
N TYR A 112 -13.42 -1.25 6.33
CA TYR A 112 -13.90 -2.64 6.36
C TYR A 112 -14.64 -2.97 7.65
N LEU A 113 -14.00 -2.77 8.81
CA LEU A 113 -14.53 -3.27 10.08
C LEU A 113 -15.83 -2.57 10.51
N ILE A 114 -15.88 -1.24 10.51
CA ILE A 114 -17.06 -0.47 10.92
C ILE A 114 -18.26 -0.69 9.97
N PRO A 115 -18.11 -0.62 8.64
CA PRO A 115 -19.20 -0.94 7.72
C PRO A 115 -19.70 -2.38 7.92
N GLN A 116 -18.81 -3.34 8.13
CA GLN A 116 -19.19 -4.73 8.36
C GLN A 116 -19.95 -4.92 9.69
N LEU A 117 -19.53 -4.26 10.77
CA LEU A 117 -20.28 -4.23 12.03
C LEU A 117 -21.67 -3.60 11.84
N LYS A 118 -21.78 -2.48 11.11
CA LYS A 118 -23.07 -1.86 10.79
C LYS A 118 -23.97 -2.79 9.98
N SER A 119 -23.42 -3.51 9.00
CA SER A 119 -24.18 -4.49 8.21
C SER A 119 -24.72 -5.65 9.05
N THR A 120 -24.03 -6.04 10.13
CA THR A 120 -24.54 -7.08 11.06
C THR A 120 -25.60 -6.58 12.04
N LEU A 121 -25.71 -5.26 12.26
CA LEU A 121 -26.68 -4.65 13.18
C LEU A 121 -28.00 -4.26 12.49
N LEU A 122 -28.13 -4.46 11.17
CA LEU A 122 -29.37 -4.11 10.46
C LEU A 122 -30.54 -4.96 10.98
N PRO A 123 -31.69 -4.34 11.31
CA PRO A 123 -32.85 -5.05 11.83
C PRO A 123 -33.36 -6.05 10.78
N VAL A 124 -33.51 -7.31 11.19
CA VAL A 124 -34.11 -8.38 10.37
C VAL A 124 -35.60 -8.12 10.13
N VAL A 125 -36.22 -7.25 10.93
CA VAL A 125 -37.65 -6.89 10.84
C VAL A 125 -37.81 -5.40 11.16
N GLY A 126 -38.26 -4.61 10.18
CA GLY A 126 -38.50 -3.17 10.33
C GLY A 126 -39.38 -2.59 9.20
N PRO A 127 -39.99 -1.40 9.39
CA PRO A 127 -41.14 -0.92 8.61
C PRO A 127 -40.87 -0.51 7.15
N SER A 128 -39.66 -0.71 6.65
CA SER A 128 -39.29 -0.42 5.25
C SER A 128 -39.66 -1.55 4.28
N LEU A 129 -40.40 -2.57 4.74
CA LEU A 129 -41.02 -3.60 3.90
C LEU A 129 -42.30 -3.04 3.25
N VAL A 130 -42.16 -2.07 2.36
CA VAL A 130 -43.26 -1.71 1.45
C VAL A 130 -43.37 -2.81 0.40
N PHE A 131 -44.34 -3.71 0.60
CA PHE A 131 -44.69 -4.81 -0.30
C PHE A 131 -45.33 -4.30 -1.61
N ASN A 132 -44.59 -3.58 -2.44
CA ASN A 132 -45.07 -3.18 -3.77
C ASN A 132 -44.64 -4.18 -4.87
N ASN A 133 -43.62 -5.02 -4.62
CA ASN A 133 -43.17 -6.04 -5.59
C ASN A 133 -42.66 -7.32 -4.89
N PRO A 134 -43.31 -8.48 -5.02
CA PRO A 134 -42.97 -9.69 -4.27
C PRO A 134 -41.67 -10.38 -4.72
N ILE A 135 -41.16 -10.10 -5.93
CA ILE A 135 -40.02 -10.85 -6.52
C ILE A 135 -38.68 -10.14 -6.30
N THR A 136 -38.65 -8.80 -6.16
CA THR A 136 -37.40 -8.05 -5.94
C THR A 136 -37.08 -7.81 -4.47
N ASN A 137 -38.07 -7.82 -3.58
CA ASN A 137 -37.88 -7.52 -2.15
C ASN A 137 -37.45 -8.73 -1.29
N LEU A 138 -37.62 -9.96 -1.79
CA LEU A 138 -37.25 -11.18 -1.06
C LEU A 138 -35.73 -11.40 -1.02
N TRP A 139 -35.06 -11.05 -2.12
CA TRP A 139 -33.62 -11.26 -2.31
C TRP A 139 -32.76 -10.16 -1.67
N HIS A 140 -33.31 -8.95 -1.45
CA HIS A 140 -32.52 -7.78 -1.04
C HIS A 140 -32.56 -7.43 0.45
N HIS A 141 -33.54 -7.89 1.26
CA HIS A 141 -33.67 -7.39 2.64
C HIS A 141 -33.69 -8.47 3.75
N PRO A 142 -34.53 -9.52 3.73
CA PRO A 142 -34.57 -10.50 4.83
C PRO A 142 -33.57 -11.66 4.68
N LEU A 143 -33.39 -12.20 3.47
CA LEU A 143 -32.52 -13.37 3.24
C LEU A 143 -31.04 -13.04 3.37
N ASN A 144 -30.60 -11.88 2.86
CA ASN A 144 -29.21 -11.44 2.98
C ASN A 144 -28.83 -11.22 4.47
N ASN A 145 -29.70 -10.58 5.26
CA ASN A 145 -29.47 -10.39 6.68
C ASN A 145 -29.42 -11.72 7.45
N LEU A 146 -30.27 -12.70 7.11
CA LEU A 146 -30.24 -14.03 7.73
C LEU A 146 -28.94 -14.78 7.38
N ILE A 147 -28.51 -14.75 6.12
CA ILE A 147 -27.25 -15.35 5.67
C ILE A 147 -26.05 -14.71 6.38
N ILE A 148 -26.04 -13.37 6.54
CA ILE A 148 -25.00 -12.64 7.28
C ILE A 148 -24.97 -13.07 8.75
N ILE A 149 -26.12 -13.20 9.42
CA ILE A 149 -26.19 -13.63 10.82
C ILE A 149 -25.68 -15.08 10.97
N VAL A 150 -26.20 -16.01 10.17
CA VAL A 150 -25.79 -17.42 10.22
C VAL A 150 -24.31 -17.56 9.89
N GLY A 151 -23.84 -16.92 8.83
CA GLY A 151 -22.43 -16.91 8.44
C GLY A 151 -21.52 -16.33 9.52
N THR A 152 -21.93 -15.25 10.19
CA THR A 152 -21.17 -14.64 11.29
C THR A 152 -21.12 -15.55 12.51
N ILE A 153 -22.24 -16.17 12.90
CA ILE A 153 -22.29 -17.12 14.01
C ILE A 153 -21.43 -18.35 13.70
N THR A 154 -21.55 -18.95 12.53
CA THR A 154 -20.72 -20.09 12.10
C THR A 154 -19.24 -19.71 12.09
N THR A 155 -18.89 -18.51 11.65
CA THR A 155 -17.50 -18.02 11.63
C THR A 155 -16.96 -17.80 13.05
N ILE A 156 -17.74 -17.20 13.95
CA ILE A 156 -17.35 -17.03 15.37
C ILE A 156 -17.21 -18.40 16.04
N VAL A 157 -18.15 -19.32 15.84
CA VAL A 157 -18.04 -20.69 16.36
C VAL A 157 -16.80 -21.37 15.80
N TYR A 158 -16.53 -21.27 14.50
CA TYR A 158 -15.33 -21.82 13.90
C TYR A 158 -14.06 -21.19 14.48
N PHE A 159 -13.91 -19.86 14.53
CA PHE A 159 -12.69 -19.23 15.06
C PHE A 159 -12.51 -19.37 16.58
N TYR A 160 -13.61 -19.36 17.34
CA TYR A 160 -13.59 -19.51 18.79
C TYR A 160 -13.24 -20.96 19.20
N PHE A 161 -13.76 -21.95 18.47
CA PHE A 161 -13.44 -23.37 18.72
C PHE A 161 -12.21 -23.87 17.94
N SER A 162 -11.79 -23.19 16.88
CA SER A 162 -10.59 -23.51 16.11
C SER A 162 -9.40 -22.69 16.63
N LYS A 163 -9.05 -22.96 17.90
CA LYS A 163 -7.67 -23.29 18.31
C LYS A 163 -7.59 -23.80 19.75
N GLU A 164 -7.55 -25.14 19.88
CA GLU A 164 -6.31 -25.82 20.26
C GLU A 164 -6.01 -26.93 19.23
N HIS A 165 -4.98 -26.72 18.41
CA HIS A 165 -3.99 -27.78 18.14
C HIS A 165 -2.69 -27.27 18.76
N LYS A 166 -2.59 -27.41 20.09
CA LYS A 166 -1.30 -27.57 20.75
C LYS A 166 -0.87 -29.01 20.47
N GLY A 167 0.22 -29.21 19.73
CA GLY A 167 0.73 -30.57 19.54
C GLY A 167 1.80 -30.70 18.46
N PHE A 168 3.05 -30.49 18.87
CA PHE A 168 4.26 -31.14 18.37
C PHE A 168 4.77 -30.82 16.95
N ILE A 169 5.69 -29.85 16.89
CA ILE A 169 7.01 -30.05 16.28
C ILE A 169 8.04 -29.25 17.08
N GLY A 170 8.46 -29.81 18.20
CA GLY A 170 9.84 -29.62 18.65
C GLY A 170 10.72 -30.59 17.86
N GLY A 171 11.89 -30.15 17.42
CA GLY A 171 12.93 -31.08 16.95
C GLY A 171 13.77 -30.69 15.74
N THR A 172 13.72 -29.47 15.21
CA THR A 172 14.81 -28.97 14.36
C THR A 172 15.39 -27.71 14.96
N ALA A 173 16.42 -27.95 15.78
CA ALA A 173 17.40 -26.98 16.19
C ALA A 173 17.88 -26.16 14.97
N PHE A 174 17.67 -24.85 15.01
CA PHE A 174 18.65 -23.92 14.46
C PHE A 174 19.51 -23.45 15.63
N PRO A 175 20.72 -24.00 15.81
CA PRO A 175 21.69 -23.45 16.74
C PRO A 175 22.35 -22.26 16.05
N PHE A 176 21.76 -21.06 16.14
CA PHE A 176 22.56 -19.85 15.92
C PHE A 176 23.12 -19.40 17.27
N SER A 177 24.12 -20.17 17.68
CA SER A 177 25.07 -19.85 18.74
C SER A 177 25.67 -18.47 18.48
N ILE A 178 25.38 -17.52 19.36
CA ILE A 178 26.18 -16.31 19.51
C ILE A 178 27.45 -16.77 20.22
N HIS A 179 28.42 -17.23 19.45
CA HIS A 179 29.81 -17.39 19.88
C HIS A 179 30.68 -16.60 18.91
N SER A 180 30.77 -15.29 19.15
CA SER A 180 31.82 -14.46 18.56
C SER A 180 33.13 -14.82 19.25
N HIS A 181 33.86 -15.76 18.66
CA HIS A 181 35.25 -15.98 19.00
C HIS A 181 36.07 -14.73 18.66
N ILE A 182 36.77 -14.30 19.71
CA ILE A 182 37.97 -13.50 19.73
C ILE A 182 38.97 -14.03 18.69
N ASN A 183 39.39 -13.16 17.78
CA ASN A 183 40.79 -12.99 17.37
C ASN A 183 40.94 -11.60 16.75
#